data_AF-A0A292YEF5-F1
#
_entry.id   AF-A0A292YEF5-F1
#
_cell.length_a   1.000
_cell.length_b   1.000
_cell.length_c   1.000
_cell.angle_alpha   90.00
_cell.angle_beta   90.00
_cell.angle_gamma   90.00
#
_symmetry.space_group_name_H-M   'P 1'
#
loop_
_entity.id
_entity.type
_entity.pdbx_description
1 polymer ?
#
loop_
_entity_poly.entity_id
_entity_poly.type
_entity_poly.pdbx_seq_one_letter_code
_entity_poly.pdbx_strand_id
1 'polypeptide(L)'
;MKNKLVKNLKELCNQNPIDYLEKNSNWFKRVDIKTYPYYKNEYNNFFFNYNNSNFIKDVGLKFIVNKDLNDEEKDFFKIAEWIVKKWGGIRNIKTNSIYQIIQALKLKKYPFKRIASWSKINSFKNIKTNIIYDSRVIYSLNYLIFKSGGDKFFPQPQGINTKLNNYPIKHILKKHFSKPKFYKKDQIAYEEYKKFIHKIHSLLFSKEIIILKELNKKIKVKDYPFFTEMLLFNIADREILEEIKTY
;
A
#
# COMPACT_ATOMS: atom_id res chain seq x y z
N MET A 1 -13.87 0.42 -18.77
CA MET A 1 -12.65 -0.05 -18.06
C MET A 1 -12.76 -0.03 -16.54
N LYS A 2 -12.89 1.13 -15.86
CA LYS A 2 -12.81 1.23 -14.38
C LYS A 2 -13.87 0.43 -13.61
N ASN A 3 -15.11 0.40 -14.08
CA ASN A 3 -16.17 -0.43 -13.48
C ASN A 3 -15.88 -1.92 -13.64
N LYS A 4 -15.33 -2.35 -14.78
CA LYS A 4 -14.87 -3.74 -15.00
C LYS A 4 -13.72 -4.10 -14.05
N LEU A 5 -12.81 -3.16 -13.80
CA LEU A 5 -11.74 -3.35 -12.82
C LEU A 5 -12.28 -3.56 -11.41
N VAL A 6 -13.21 -2.70 -10.98
CA VAL A 6 -13.86 -2.83 -9.66
C VAL A 6 -14.63 -4.13 -9.54
N LYS A 7 -15.32 -4.56 -10.61
CA LYS A 7 -15.98 -5.86 -10.68
C LYS A 7 -14.98 -7.01 -10.52
N ASN A 8 -13.93 -7.05 -11.34
CA ASN A 8 -12.87 -8.07 -11.27
C ASN A 8 -12.20 -8.10 -9.88
N LEU A 9 -12.00 -6.95 -9.25
CA LEU A 9 -11.42 -6.85 -7.91
C LEU A 9 -12.36 -7.40 -6.85
N LYS A 10 -13.66 -7.11 -6.92
CA LYS A 10 -14.67 -7.71 -6.02
C LYS A 10 -14.79 -9.22 -6.21
N GLU A 11 -14.73 -9.69 -7.46
CA GLU A 11 -14.71 -11.12 -7.79
C GLU A 11 -13.51 -11.83 -7.17
N LEU A 12 -12.31 -11.26 -7.30
CA LEU A 12 -11.11 -11.81 -6.65
C LEU A 12 -11.21 -11.86 -5.12
N CYS A 13 -11.96 -10.95 -4.51
CA CYS A 13 -12.14 -10.97 -3.06
C CYS A 13 -13.12 -12.06 -2.61
N ASN A 14 -13.99 -12.56 -3.50
CA ASN A 14 -15.08 -13.50 -3.23
C ASN A 14 -15.96 -13.13 -2.00
N GLN A 15 -15.95 -11.86 -1.60
CA GLN A 15 -16.68 -11.29 -0.45
C GLN A 15 -16.57 -9.76 -0.48
N ASN A 16 -17.16 -9.10 0.52
CA ASN A 16 -16.96 -7.66 0.73
C ASN A 16 -15.45 -7.34 0.90
N PRO A 17 -14.91 -6.30 0.24
CA PRO A 17 -13.50 -5.92 0.37
C PRO A 17 -13.01 -5.72 1.81
N ILE A 18 -13.85 -5.23 2.73
CA ILE A 18 -13.49 -5.08 4.14
C ILE A 18 -13.39 -6.44 4.82
N ASP A 19 -14.37 -7.33 4.63
CA ASP A 19 -14.32 -8.68 5.20
C ASP A 19 -13.12 -9.47 4.66
N TYR A 20 -12.77 -9.24 3.38
CA TYR A 20 -11.56 -9.81 2.81
C TYR A 20 -10.30 -9.31 3.53
N LEU A 21 -10.21 -8.01 3.80
CA LEU A 21 -9.07 -7.45 4.53
C LEU A 21 -9.00 -7.96 5.97
N GLU A 22 -10.13 -8.04 6.68
CA GLU A 22 -10.22 -8.58 8.05
C GLU A 22 -9.65 -10.00 8.14
N LYS A 23 -10.02 -10.86 7.19
CA LYS A 23 -9.56 -12.26 7.15
C LYS A 23 -8.12 -12.41 6.68
N ASN A 24 -7.70 -11.60 5.71
CA ASN A 24 -6.48 -11.87 4.95
C ASN A 24 -5.29 -10.96 5.28
N SER A 25 -5.52 -9.77 5.86
CA SER A 25 -4.41 -8.88 6.22
C SER A 25 -3.52 -9.52 7.27
N ASN A 26 -2.23 -9.61 6.96
CA ASN A 26 -1.21 -10.14 7.88
C ASN A 26 0.02 -9.24 7.92
N TRP A 27 -0.09 -7.98 7.52
CA TRP A 27 1.05 -7.06 7.53
C TRP A 27 1.52 -6.82 8.96
N PHE A 28 0.61 -6.53 9.89
CA PHE A 28 0.96 -6.25 11.28
C PHE A 28 1.79 -7.35 11.96
N LYS A 29 1.55 -8.64 11.65
CA LYS A 29 2.33 -9.77 12.18
C LYS A 29 3.85 -9.67 11.92
N ARG A 30 4.25 -8.92 10.89
CA ARG A 30 5.66 -8.74 10.51
C ARG A 30 6.31 -7.52 11.16
N VAL A 31 5.54 -6.73 11.90
CA VAL A 31 5.96 -5.47 12.49
C VAL A 31 6.18 -5.69 13.98
N ASP A 32 7.41 -5.52 14.43
CA ASP A 32 7.69 -5.39 15.86
C ASP A 32 7.37 -3.95 16.29
N ILE A 33 6.14 -3.74 16.74
CA ILE A 33 5.65 -2.41 17.13
C ILE A 33 6.42 -1.80 18.30
N LYS A 34 7.04 -2.62 19.17
CA LYS A 34 7.85 -2.14 20.29
C LYS A 34 9.12 -1.43 19.83
N THR A 35 9.56 -1.66 18.58
CA THR A 35 10.69 -0.93 17.97
C THR A 35 10.32 0.45 17.46
N TYR A 36 9.04 0.84 17.51
CA TYR A 36 8.61 2.16 17.06
C TYR A 36 9.22 3.25 17.97
N PRO A 37 9.85 4.32 17.43
CA PRO A 37 10.57 5.31 18.25
C PRO A 37 9.72 6.02 19.29
N TYR A 38 8.41 6.10 19.06
CA TYR A 38 7.44 6.74 19.96
C TYR A 38 6.42 5.73 20.49
N TYR A 39 6.86 4.47 20.63
CA TYR A 39 6.05 3.44 21.27
C TYR A 39 5.69 3.86 22.71
N LYS A 40 4.43 3.65 23.09
CA LYS A 40 3.94 3.90 24.43
C LYS A 40 3.21 2.68 24.95
N ASN A 41 3.34 2.39 26.25
CA ASN A 41 2.66 1.26 26.88
C ASN A 41 1.14 1.34 26.78
N GLU A 42 0.56 2.54 26.68
CA GLU A 42 -0.87 2.74 26.43
C GLU A 42 -1.36 2.06 25.14
N TYR A 43 -0.49 1.88 24.14
CA TYR A 43 -0.83 1.17 22.91
C TYR A 43 -0.91 -0.35 23.07
N ASN A 44 -0.47 -0.91 24.21
CA ASN A 44 -0.55 -2.35 24.48
C ASN A 44 -2.01 -2.83 24.38
N ASN A 45 -2.94 -2.06 24.95
CA ASN A 45 -4.37 -2.37 24.95
C ASN A 45 -4.96 -2.42 23.54
N PHE A 46 -4.33 -1.77 22.55
CA PHE A 46 -4.76 -1.83 21.17
C PHE A 46 -4.05 -2.94 20.39
N PHE A 47 -2.71 -2.96 20.41
CA PHE A 47 -1.91 -3.85 19.55
C PHE A 47 -1.84 -5.30 20.07
N PHE A 48 -1.95 -5.52 21.37
CA PHE A 48 -1.94 -6.86 21.98
C PHE A 48 -3.32 -7.37 22.37
N ASN A 49 -4.39 -6.62 22.08
CA ASN A 49 -5.74 -7.16 22.17
C ASN A 49 -5.95 -8.25 21.12
N TYR A 50 -6.34 -9.44 21.56
CA TYR A 50 -6.62 -10.60 20.71
C TYR A 50 -7.91 -10.45 19.91
N ASN A 51 -8.84 -9.60 20.36
CA ASN A 51 -10.07 -9.30 19.62
C ASN A 51 -9.80 -8.39 18.42
N ASN A 52 -8.66 -7.69 18.39
CA ASN A 52 -8.28 -6.89 17.24
C ASN A 52 -7.59 -7.76 16.19
N SER A 53 -8.17 -7.82 14.99
CA SER A 53 -7.53 -8.45 13.84
C SER A 53 -6.23 -7.73 13.46
N ASN A 54 -5.37 -8.38 12.68
CA ASN A 54 -4.17 -7.71 12.16
C ASN A 54 -4.53 -6.54 11.23
N PHE A 55 -5.65 -6.65 10.51
CA PHE A 55 -6.16 -5.55 9.72
C PHE A 55 -6.49 -4.33 10.59
N ILE A 56 -7.25 -4.51 11.68
CA ILE A 56 -7.55 -3.43 12.62
C ILE A 56 -6.27 -2.80 13.17
N LYS A 57 -5.28 -3.62 13.53
CA LYS A 57 -3.97 -3.16 14.02
C LYS A 57 -3.20 -2.36 12.97
N ASP A 58 -3.20 -2.80 11.71
CA ASP A 58 -2.60 -2.08 10.58
C ASP A 58 -3.28 -0.72 10.36
N VAL A 59 -4.61 -0.66 10.44
CA VAL A 59 -5.38 0.59 10.32
C VAL A 59 -5.04 1.54 11.46
N GLY A 60 -5.05 1.07 12.71
CA GLY A 60 -4.68 1.91 13.85
C GLY A 60 -3.24 2.42 13.78
N LEU A 61 -2.31 1.58 13.31
CA LEU A 61 -0.93 1.98 13.09
C LEU A 61 -0.82 3.14 12.09
N LYS A 62 -1.62 3.14 11.00
CA LYS A 62 -1.66 4.28 10.06
C LYS A 62 -2.00 5.59 10.77
N PHE A 63 -2.95 5.58 11.71
CA PHE A 63 -3.34 6.80 12.44
C PHE A 63 -2.33 7.23 13.50
N ILE A 64 -1.75 6.29 14.24
CA ILE A 64 -0.74 6.58 15.26
C ILE A 64 0.49 7.20 14.58
N VAL A 65 1.03 6.55 13.55
CA VAL A 65 2.22 7.04 12.84
C VAL A 65 1.91 8.34 12.08
N ASN A 66 0.68 8.52 11.56
CA ASN A 66 0.25 9.75 10.92
C ASN A 66 0.24 10.95 11.87
N LYS A 67 -0.27 10.76 13.10
CA LYS A 67 -0.24 11.79 14.14
C LYS A 67 1.22 12.19 14.40
N ASP A 68 2.07 11.19 14.59
CA ASP A 68 3.46 11.42 14.99
C ASP A 68 4.33 12.04 13.88
N LEU A 69 4.03 11.78 12.60
CA LEU A 69 4.74 12.40 11.47
C LEU A 69 4.36 13.88 11.23
N ASN A 70 3.23 14.32 11.79
CA ASN A 70 2.74 15.69 11.69
C ASN A 70 2.90 16.46 13.01
N ASP A 71 3.55 15.86 14.00
CA ASP A 71 3.92 16.47 15.26
C ASP A 71 5.32 17.09 15.11
N GLU A 72 5.42 18.41 15.23
CA GLU A 72 6.68 19.15 15.02
C GLU A 72 7.73 18.89 16.11
N GLU A 73 7.31 18.42 17.28
CA GLU A 73 8.21 18.07 18.38
C GLU A 73 8.89 16.70 18.15
N LYS A 74 8.36 15.90 17.22
CA LYS A 74 8.88 14.56 16.92
C LYS A 74 9.93 14.58 15.82
N ASP A 75 10.94 13.74 16.01
CA ASP A 75 12.00 13.51 15.06
C ASP A 75 11.47 12.74 13.84
N PHE A 76 11.15 13.51 12.80
CA PHE A 76 10.71 12.99 11.51
C PHE A 76 11.67 11.94 10.93
N PHE A 77 12.98 12.09 11.16
CA PHE A 77 13.99 11.16 10.63
C PHE A 77 13.83 9.78 11.27
N LYS A 78 13.71 9.70 12.60
CA LYS A 78 13.52 8.42 13.31
C LYS A 78 12.27 7.69 12.85
N ILE A 79 11.17 8.42 12.67
CA ILE A 79 9.91 7.82 12.18
C ILE A 79 10.06 7.33 10.74
N ALA A 80 10.61 8.16 9.85
CA ALA A 80 10.83 7.80 8.46
C ALA A 80 11.77 6.60 8.31
N GLU A 81 12.83 6.55 9.12
CA GLU A 81 13.75 5.42 9.17
C GLU A 81 13.03 4.14 9.61
N TRP A 82 12.23 4.21 10.67
CA TRP A 82 11.44 3.08 11.15
C TRP A 82 10.46 2.57 10.08
N ILE A 83 9.75 3.48 9.41
CA ILE A 83 8.80 3.15 8.31
C ILE A 83 9.52 2.37 7.21
N VAL A 84 10.74 2.75 6.83
CA VAL A 84 11.45 2.11 5.72
C VAL A 84 12.13 0.80 6.16
N LYS A 85 12.85 0.82 7.29
CA LYS A 85 13.67 -0.32 7.75
C LYS A 85 12.85 -1.40 8.44
N LYS A 86 12.00 -1.01 9.40
CA LYS A 86 11.32 -1.94 10.30
C LYS A 86 9.94 -2.31 9.74
N TRP A 87 9.10 -1.32 9.44
CA TRP A 87 7.76 -1.58 8.88
C TRP A 87 7.81 -2.01 7.41
N GLY A 88 8.60 -1.32 6.60
CA GLY A 88 8.75 -1.57 5.16
C GLY A 88 9.69 -2.71 4.80
N GLY A 89 10.40 -3.28 5.78
CA GLY A 89 11.25 -4.46 5.63
C GLY A 89 12.58 -4.24 4.89
N ILE A 90 12.98 -2.99 4.59
CA ILE A 90 14.24 -2.71 3.88
C ILE A 90 15.38 -2.55 4.90
N ARG A 91 15.75 -3.66 5.55
CA ARG A 91 16.65 -3.67 6.73
C ARG A 91 18.04 -3.08 6.45
N ASN A 92 18.59 -3.34 5.25
CA ASN A 92 19.98 -3.00 4.90
C ASN A 92 20.11 -1.65 4.15
N ILE A 93 19.09 -0.79 4.19
CA ILE A 93 19.21 0.55 3.58
C ILE A 93 20.18 1.42 4.38
N LYS A 94 21.16 2.00 3.69
CA LYS A 94 22.13 2.93 4.29
C LYS A 94 21.42 4.18 4.81
N THR A 95 21.84 4.70 5.95
CA THR A 95 21.31 5.93 6.57
C THR A 95 21.32 7.12 5.61
N ASN A 96 22.40 7.30 4.82
CA ASN A 96 22.46 8.33 3.77
C ASN A 96 21.33 8.21 2.73
N SER A 97 20.89 6.99 2.40
CA SER A 97 19.75 6.81 1.50
C SER A 97 18.42 7.24 2.13
N ILE A 98 18.27 7.13 3.45
CA ILE A 98 17.10 7.66 4.17
C ILE A 98 17.12 9.19 4.14
N TYR A 99 18.28 9.82 4.38
CA TYR A 99 18.42 11.29 4.23
C TYR A 99 18.03 11.77 2.83
N GLN A 100 18.51 11.10 1.78
CA GLN A 100 18.14 11.42 0.39
C GLN A 100 16.63 11.30 0.13
N ILE A 101 15.99 10.26 0.68
CA ILE A 101 14.53 10.09 0.59
C ILE A 101 13.81 11.28 1.27
N ILE A 102 14.23 11.63 2.49
CA ILE A 102 13.62 12.72 3.26
C ILE A 102 13.81 14.07 2.57
N GLN A 103 14.99 14.35 2.04
CA GLN A 103 15.24 15.56 1.26
C GLN A 103 14.36 15.63 0.01
N ALA A 104 14.22 14.52 -0.73
CA ALA A 104 13.34 14.45 -1.89
C ALA A 104 11.87 14.76 -1.51
N LEU A 105 11.38 14.23 -0.38
CA LEU A 105 10.05 14.53 0.14
C LEU A 105 9.88 16.02 0.52
N LYS A 106 10.87 16.61 1.21
CA LYS A 106 10.86 18.04 1.59
C LYS A 106 10.84 18.95 0.37
N LEU A 107 11.63 18.63 -0.65
CA LEU A 107 11.69 19.37 -1.91
C LEU A 107 10.52 19.08 -2.86
N LYS A 108 9.58 18.20 -2.48
CA LYS A 108 8.47 17.71 -3.32
C LYS A 108 8.95 17.18 -4.69
N LYS A 109 10.17 16.65 -4.73
CA LYS A 109 10.76 15.97 -5.89
C LYS A 109 10.56 14.47 -5.70
N TYR A 110 9.75 13.84 -6.53
CA TYR A 110 9.38 12.43 -6.36
C TYR A 110 10.03 11.55 -7.44
N PRO A 111 11.33 11.22 -7.32
CA PRO A 111 12.01 10.41 -8.31
C PRO A 111 11.45 8.99 -8.32
N PHE A 112 11.44 8.34 -9.48
CA PHE A 112 11.07 6.92 -9.53
C PHE A 112 12.07 6.03 -8.76
N LYS A 113 13.33 6.48 -8.65
CA LYS A 113 14.34 5.84 -7.78
C LYS A 113 13.84 5.86 -6.33
N ARG A 114 13.80 4.68 -5.69
CA ARG A 114 13.30 4.49 -4.31
C ARG A 114 11.83 4.89 -4.10
N ILE A 115 11.02 4.89 -5.16
CA ILE A 115 9.56 5.16 -5.08
C ILE A 115 8.83 4.34 -4.05
N ALA A 116 9.16 3.05 -3.95
CA ALA A 116 8.56 2.18 -2.95
C ALA A 116 8.93 2.55 -1.50
N SER A 117 10.00 3.30 -1.25
CA SER A 117 10.39 3.73 0.10
C SER A 117 9.80 5.10 0.44
N TRP A 118 9.96 6.10 -0.43
CA TRP A 118 9.46 7.44 -0.13
C TRP A 118 7.93 7.51 -0.16
N SER A 119 7.26 6.71 -1.00
CA SER A 119 5.79 6.65 -1.01
C SER A 119 5.22 6.03 0.28
N LYS A 120 5.97 5.14 0.96
CA LYS A 120 5.60 4.62 2.29
C LYS A 120 5.49 5.75 3.30
N ILE A 121 6.57 6.53 3.45
CA ILE A 121 6.62 7.68 4.35
C ILE A 121 5.51 8.67 4.00
N ASN A 122 5.36 9.01 2.71
CA ASN A 122 4.37 9.98 2.26
C ASN A 122 2.92 9.50 2.49
N SER A 123 2.66 8.19 2.36
CA SER A 123 1.34 7.60 2.66
C SER A 123 1.00 7.65 4.15
N PHE A 124 1.98 7.48 5.04
CA PHE A 124 1.75 7.64 6.48
C PHE A 124 1.60 9.12 6.85
N LYS A 125 2.33 10.03 6.22
CA LYS A 125 2.21 11.46 6.51
C LYS A 125 0.88 12.04 6.04
N ASN A 126 0.38 11.57 4.88
CA ASN A 126 -0.80 12.11 4.22
C ASN A 126 -1.81 10.99 3.89
N ILE A 127 -2.35 10.35 4.93
CA ILE A 127 -3.19 9.14 4.81
C ILE A 127 -4.46 9.30 3.97
N LYS A 128 -4.96 10.53 3.77
CA LYS A 128 -6.16 10.81 2.96
C LYS A 128 -5.86 10.97 1.47
N THR A 129 -4.61 11.24 1.08
CA THR A 129 -4.29 11.65 -0.29
C THR A 129 -3.19 10.84 -0.95
N ASN A 130 -2.20 10.39 -0.18
CA ASN A 130 -1.05 9.68 -0.71
C ASN A 130 -1.14 8.18 -0.45
N ILE A 131 -0.64 7.43 -1.42
CA ILE A 131 -0.76 5.97 -1.50
C ILE A 131 0.62 5.37 -1.72
N ILE A 132 0.88 4.20 -1.16
CA ILE A 132 2.14 3.48 -1.36
C ILE A 132 2.22 2.97 -2.80
N TYR A 133 3.37 3.18 -3.42
CA TYR A 133 3.72 2.64 -4.73
C TYR A 133 4.67 1.45 -4.55
N ASP A 134 4.11 0.33 -4.06
CA ASP A 134 4.84 -0.91 -3.78
C ASP A 134 4.82 -1.85 -4.99
N SER A 135 5.83 -2.71 -5.13
CA SER A 135 5.90 -3.63 -6.27
C SER A 135 4.69 -4.58 -6.33
N ARG A 136 4.17 -5.04 -5.19
CA ARG A 136 2.97 -5.89 -5.12
C ARG A 136 1.71 -5.15 -5.53
N VAL A 137 1.56 -3.91 -5.06
CA VAL A 137 0.39 -3.09 -5.39
C VAL A 137 0.35 -2.79 -6.88
N ILE A 138 1.49 -2.44 -7.48
CA ILE A 138 1.59 -2.18 -8.92
C ILE A 138 1.42 -3.46 -9.74
N TYR A 139 1.91 -4.60 -9.25
CA TYR A 139 1.67 -5.90 -9.88
C TYR A 139 0.17 -6.19 -10.00
N SER A 140 -0.56 -6.13 -8.88
CA SER A 140 -2.00 -6.37 -8.86
C SER A 140 -2.76 -5.39 -9.72
N LEU A 141 -2.38 -4.10 -9.65
CA LEU A 141 -3.03 -3.06 -10.44
C LEU A 141 -2.88 -3.30 -11.94
N ASN A 142 -1.66 -3.63 -12.40
CA ASN A 142 -1.41 -3.90 -13.81
C ASN A 142 -2.13 -5.15 -14.30
N TYR A 143 -2.18 -6.20 -13.48
CA TYR A 143 -2.96 -7.41 -13.77
C TYR A 143 -4.45 -7.07 -13.94
N LEU A 144 -5.01 -6.30 -13.01
CA LEU A 144 -6.40 -5.88 -13.06
C LEU A 144 -6.71 -4.96 -14.24
N ILE A 145 -5.80 -4.05 -14.61
CA ILE A 145 -5.92 -3.23 -15.82
C ILE A 145 -5.99 -4.15 -17.05
N PHE A 146 -5.08 -5.12 -17.15
CA PHE A 146 -5.05 -6.09 -18.24
C PHE A 146 -6.35 -6.89 -18.34
N LYS A 147 -6.79 -7.54 -17.24
CA LYS A 147 -8.05 -8.31 -17.17
C LYS A 147 -9.28 -7.45 -17.51
N SER A 148 -9.17 -6.14 -17.31
CA SER A 148 -10.23 -5.18 -17.62
C SER A 148 -10.19 -4.63 -19.05
N GLY A 149 -9.27 -5.11 -19.89
CA GLY A 149 -9.08 -4.68 -21.29
C GLY A 149 -8.35 -3.34 -21.42
N GLY A 150 -7.61 -2.90 -20.40
CA GLY A 150 -6.76 -1.71 -20.48
C GLY A 150 -5.41 -2.01 -21.14
N ASP A 151 -4.81 -1.00 -21.78
CA ASP A 151 -3.58 -1.12 -22.56
C ASP A 151 -2.42 -0.23 -22.07
N LYS A 152 -2.65 0.53 -20.98
CA LYS A 152 -1.66 1.44 -20.38
C LYS A 152 -1.40 1.08 -18.92
N PHE A 153 -0.14 0.75 -18.62
CA PHE A 153 0.30 0.13 -17.37
C PHE A 153 1.26 1.02 -16.58
N PHE A 154 1.34 0.79 -15.27
CA PHE A 154 2.24 1.51 -14.38
C PHE A 154 3.61 0.81 -14.29
N PRO A 155 4.73 1.54 -14.32
CA PRO A 155 6.05 0.92 -14.19
C PRO A 155 6.20 0.29 -12.79
N GLN A 156 6.42 -1.02 -12.73
CA GLN A 156 6.62 -1.74 -11.47
C GLN A 156 8.04 -1.45 -10.93
N PRO A 157 8.19 -1.02 -9.66
CA PRO A 157 9.50 -0.93 -9.02
C PRO A 157 10.03 -2.34 -8.72
N GLN A 158 11.34 -2.47 -8.54
CA GLN A 158 11.95 -3.75 -8.20
C GLN A 158 11.38 -4.28 -6.88
N GLY A 159 10.92 -5.53 -6.88
CA GLY A 159 10.37 -6.22 -5.73
C GLY A 159 11.26 -7.38 -5.27
N ILE A 160 11.22 -7.67 -3.99
CA ILE A 160 11.91 -8.83 -3.38
C ILE A 160 11.01 -10.06 -3.22
N ASN A 161 9.75 -9.99 -3.66
CA ASN A 161 8.81 -11.11 -3.55
C ASN A 161 9.14 -12.16 -4.61
N THR A 162 9.74 -13.28 -4.17
CA THR A 162 10.18 -14.37 -5.04
C THR A 162 9.02 -15.03 -5.80
N LYS A 163 7.84 -15.18 -5.17
CA LYS A 163 6.66 -15.75 -5.83
C LYS A 163 6.24 -14.94 -7.06
N LEU A 164 6.17 -13.61 -6.92
CA LEU A 164 5.82 -12.72 -8.02
C LEU A 164 6.93 -12.61 -9.08
N ASN A 165 8.20 -12.78 -8.66
CA ASN A 165 9.33 -12.79 -9.59
C ASN A 165 9.31 -14.01 -10.52
N ASN A 166 8.70 -15.13 -10.10
CA ASN A 166 8.49 -16.30 -10.96
C ASN A 166 7.40 -16.07 -12.02
N TYR A 167 6.48 -15.13 -11.78
CA TYR A 167 5.40 -14.78 -12.71
C TYR A 167 5.41 -13.29 -13.04
N PRO A 168 6.45 -12.74 -13.71
CA PRO A 168 6.53 -11.31 -13.96
C PRO A 168 5.35 -10.81 -14.78
N ILE A 169 4.67 -9.75 -14.31
CA ILE A 169 3.51 -9.18 -15.03
C ILE A 169 3.87 -8.79 -16.48
N LYS A 170 5.11 -8.36 -16.70
CA LYS A 170 5.62 -8.02 -18.03
C LYS A 170 5.57 -9.19 -19.01
N HIS A 171 5.78 -10.43 -18.54
CA HIS A 171 5.69 -11.62 -19.40
C HIS A 171 4.25 -11.90 -19.80
N ILE A 172 3.31 -11.81 -18.85
CA ILE A 172 1.88 -11.94 -19.13
C ILE A 172 1.45 -10.90 -20.17
N LEU A 173 1.79 -9.62 -19.96
CA LEU A 173 1.44 -8.56 -20.90
C LEU A 173 2.04 -8.77 -22.30
N LYS A 174 3.28 -9.26 -22.41
CA LYS A 174 3.92 -9.53 -23.71
C LYS A 174 3.25 -10.66 -24.51
N LYS A 175 2.57 -11.61 -23.85
CA LYS A 175 1.80 -12.64 -24.54
C LYS A 175 0.56 -12.07 -25.24
N HIS A 176 0.02 -10.94 -24.74
CA HIS A 176 -1.22 -10.33 -25.24
C HIS A 176 -1.02 -9.03 -26.01
N PHE A 177 0.11 -8.34 -25.81
CA PHE A 177 0.43 -7.09 -26.49
C PHE A 177 1.80 -7.18 -27.17
N SER A 178 1.86 -6.85 -28.45
CA SER A 178 3.12 -6.72 -29.20
C SER A 178 4.06 -5.70 -28.55
N LYS A 179 3.52 -4.59 -28.04
CA LYS A 179 4.26 -3.56 -27.30
C LYS A 179 3.41 -2.97 -26.16
N PRO A 180 3.46 -3.53 -24.93
CA PRO A 180 2.71 -3.00 -23.80
C PRO A 180 3.14 -1.57 -23.47
N LYS A 181 2.19 -0.64 -23.32
CA LYS A 181 2.48 0.78 -23.04
C LYS A 181 2.60 1.00 -21.54
N PHE A 182 3.72 1.56 -21.10
CA PHE A 182 3.92 1.95 -19.70
C PHE A 182 4.02 3.47 -19.55
N TYR A 183 3.55 3.99 -18.41
CA TYR A 183 3.93 5.34 -17.99
C TYR A 183 5.46 5.44 -17.85
N LYS A 184 6.01 6.62 -18.13
CA LYS A 184 7.44 6.91 -17.94
C LYS A 184 7.80 6.77 -16.46
N LYS A 185 9.05 6.39 -16.17
CA LYS A 185 9.56 6.22 -14.81
C LYS A 185 9.92 7.57 -14.19
N ASP A 186 8.91 8.38 -13.93
CA ASP A 186 9.02 9.73 -13.40
C ASP A 186 7.91 10.03 -12.37
N GLN A 187 7.85 11.28 -11.92
CA GLN A 187 6.86 11.75 -10.97
C GLN A 187 5.43 11.70 -11.54
N ILE A 188 5.26 11.82 -12.86
CA ILE A 188 3.94 11.79 -13.50
C ILE A 188 3.31 10.41 -13.31
N ALA A 189 4.08 9.33 -13.38
CA ALA A 189 3.56 7.99 -13.11
C ALA A 189 2.96 7.86 -11.70
N TYR A 190 3.56 8.49 -10.69
CA TYR A 190 3.03 8.45 -9.33
C TYR A 190 1.72 9.23 -9.19
N GLU A 191 1.64 10.43 -9.77
CA GLU A 191 0.42 11.24 -9.69
C GLU A 191 -0.74 10.60 -10.47
N GLU A 192 -0.46 10.03 -11.65
CA GLU A 192 -1.46 9.29 -12.42
C GLU A 192 -1.92 8.03 -11.68
N TYR A 193 -0.99 7.32 -11.02
CA TYR A 193 -1.30 6.19 -10.15
C TYR A 193 -2.22 6.60 -9.00
N LYS A 194 -1.89 7.69 -8.29
CA LYS A 194 -2.72 8.20 -7.19
C LYS A 194 -4.13 8.51 -7.68
N LYS A 195 -4.28 9.31 -8.74
CA LYS A 195 -5.58 9.63 -9.33
C LYS A 195 -6.37 8.36 -9.67
N PHE A 196 -5.71 7.36 -10.22
CA PHE A 196 -6.33 6.10 -10.61
C PHE A 196 -6.84 5.32 -9.40
N ILE A 197 -6.02 5.16 -8.36
CA ILE A 197 -6.40 4.49 -7.11
C ILE A 197 -7.52 5.23 -6.39
N HIS A 198 -7.48 6.56 -6.31
CA HIS A 198 -8.56 7.36 -5.72
C HIS A 198 -9.90 7.11 -6.41
N LYS A 199 -9.88 7.04 -7.75
CA LYS A 199 -11.09 6.74 -8.51
C LYS A 199 -11.58 5.29 -8.33
N ILE A 200 -10.68 4.33 -8.17
CA ILE A 200 -11.07 2.95 -7.84
C ILE A 200 -11.64 2.90 -6.42
N HIS A 201 -11.00 3.58 -5.48
CA HIS A 201 -11.38 3.63 -4.07
C HIS A 201 -12.81 4.16 -3.90
N SER A 202 -13.15 5.27 -4.56
CA SER A 202 -14.50 5.83 -4.49
C SER A 202 -15.60 4.94 -5.08
N LEU A 203 -15.23 4.01 -5.97
CA LEU A 203 -16.16 3.01 -6.54
C LEU A 203 -16.24 1.73 -5.69
N LEU A 204 -15.19 1.43 -4.92
CA LEU A 204 -15.16 0.26 -4.03
C LEU A 204 -15.88 0.52 -2.71
N PHE A 205 -15.62 1.68 -2.11
CA PHE A 205 -16.03 2.01 -0.75
C PHE A 205 -16.92 3.25 -0.75
N SER A 206 -18.07 3.14 -0.08
CA SER A 206 -19.09 4.19 -0.09
C SER A 206 -19.68 4.45 1.29
N LYS A 207 -19.89 3.41 2.11
CA LYS A 207 -20.65 3.49 3.37
C LYS A 207 -19.95 2.81 4.54
N GLU A 208 -18.85 2.12 4.29
CA GLU A 208 -18.14 1.30 5.27
C GLU A 208 -17.53 2.18 6.36
N ILE A 209 -17.70 1.73 7.60
CA ILE A 209 -17.20 2.41 8.81
C ILE A 209 -16.40 1.40 9.62
N ILE A 210 -15.22 1.83 10.08
CA ILE A 210 -14.39 1.08 11.02
C ILE A 210 -14.34 1.86 12.33
N ILE A 211 -14.47 1.16 13.45
CA ILE A 211 -14.38 1.73 14.80
C ILE A 211 -13.14 1.15 15.48
N LEU A 212 -12.19 2.02 15.82
CA LEU A 212 -11.03 1.69 16.64
C LEU A 212 -11.33 2.14 18.07
N LYS A 213 -11.95 1.26 18.87
CA LYS A 213 -12.50 1.61 20.19
C LYS A 213 -11.42 2.12 21.14
N GLU A 214 -10.29 1.43 21.22
CA GLU A 214 -9.17 1.76 22.11
C GLU A 214 -8.43 3.03 21.68
N LEU A 215 -8.63 3.49 20.44
CA LEU A 215 -8.12 4.77 19.94
C LEU A 215 -9.21 5.86 19.89
N ASN A 216 -10.41 5.56 20.40
CA ASN A 216 -11.60 6.42 20.33
C ASN A 216 -11.81 7.04 18.92
N LYS A 217 -11.74 6.20 17.88
CA LYS A 217 -11.75 6.68 16.49
C LYS A 217 -12.79 5.98 15.63
N LYS A 218 -13.62 6.77 14.95
CA LYS A 218 -14.56 6.33 13.92
C LYS A 218 -14.05 6.75 12.54
N ILE A 219 -13.88 5.79 11.64
CA ILE A 219 -13.24 5.96 10.34
C ILE A 219 -14.27 5.69 9.26
N LYS A 220 -14.51 6.65 8.38
CA LYS A 220 -15.25 6.43 7.12
C LYS A 220 -14.25 5.93 6.08
N VAL A 221 -14.37 4.68 5.67
CA VAL A 221 -13.38 4.01 4.80
C VAL A 221 -13.13 4.79 3.52
N LYS A 222 -14.18 5.35 2.90
CA LYS A 222 -14.13 6.13 1.66
C LYS A 222 -13.20 7.36 1.68
N ASP A 223 -12.82 7.84 2.87
CA ASP A 223 -11.97 9.02 3.03
C ASP A 223 -10.47 8.66 2.99
N TYR A 224 -10.14 7.37 2.87
CA TYR A 224 -8.79 6.84 3.08
C TYR A 224 -8.39 5.84 2.00
N PRO A 225 -7.74 6.29 0.90
CA PRO A 225 -7.42 5.43 -0.24
C PRO A 225 -6.46 4.27 0.08
N PHE A 226 -5.79 4.30 1.23
CA PHE A 226 -4.92 3.21 1.67
C PHE A 226 -5.67 1.88 1.85
N PHE A 227 -7.00 1.87 2.02
CA PHE A 227 -7.75 0.60 2.03
C PHE A 227 -7.68 -0.13 0.68
N THR A 228 -7.71 0.60 -0.43
CA THR A 228 -7.52 0.02 -1.77
C THR A 228 -6.09 -0.50 -1.95
N GLU A 229 -5.09 0.22 -1.43
CA GLU A 229 -3.70 -0.23 -1.41
C GLU A 229 -3.53 -1.54 -0.63
N MET A 230 -4.10 -1.63 0.58
CA MET A 230 -4.08 -2.85 1.39
C MET A 230 -4.73 -4.01 0.64
N LEU A 231 -5.83 -3.75 -0.08
CA LEU A 231 -6.51 -4.78 -0.85
C LEU A 231 -5.65 -5.29 -2.01
N LEU A 232 -5.14 -4.38 -2.84
CA LEU A 232 -4.27 -4.70 -3.97
C LEU A 232 -3.01 -5.44 -3.51
N PHE A 233 -2.48 -5.06 -2.35
CA PHE A 233 -1.34 -5.74 -1.76
C PHE A 233 -1.65 -7.18 -1.36
N ASN A 234 -2.79 -7.43 -0.69
CA ASN A 234 -3.15 -8.74 -0.18
C ASN A 234 -3.57 -9.74 -1.27
N ILE A 235 -4.14 -9.29 -2.38
CA ILE A 235 -4.52 -10.17 -3.51
C ILE A 235 -3.31 -10.55 -4.39
N ALA A 236 -2.19 -9.83 -4.28
CA ALA A 236 -1.08 -9.92 -5.22
C ALA A 236 -0.47 -11.32 -5.28
N ASP A 237 -0.08 -11.86 -4.13
CA ASP A 237 0.60 -13.15 -3.98
C ASP A 237 -0.32 -14.27 -3.48
N ARG A 238 -1.63 -14.05 -3.62
CA ARG A 238 -2.72 -14.99 -3.29
C ARG A 238 -3.60 -15.18 -4.52
N GLU A 239 -4.70 -14.43 -4.61
CA GLU A 239 -5.74 -14.58 -5.62
C GLU A 239 -5.18 -14.47 -7.04
N ILE A 240 -4.36 -13.44 -7.30
CA ILE A 240 -3.83 -13.21 -8.65
C ILE A 240 -2.83 -14.30 -9.04
N LEU A 241 -1.99 -14.75 -8.11
CA LEU A 241 -1.05 -15.84 -8.42
C LEU A 241 -1.76 -17.16 -8.66
N GLU A 242 -2.81 -17.48 -7.88
CA GLU A 242 -3.61 -18.68 -8.14
C GLU A 242 -4.33 -18.59 -9.49
N GLU A 243 -4.91 -17.43 -9.83
CA GLU A 243 -5.53 -17.23 -11.14
C GLU A 243 -4.51 -17.37 -12.28
N ILE A 244 -3.31 -16.80 -12.16
CA ILE A 244 -2.25 -16.90 -13.17
C ILE A 244 -1.80 -18.34 -13.40
N LYS A 245 -1.76 -19.20 -12.37
CA LYS A 245 -1.38 -20.61 -12.53
C LYS A 245 -2.39 -21.42 -13.35
N THR A 246 -3.61 -20.91 -13.51
CA THR A 246 -4.65 -21.56 -14.34
C THR A 246 -4.59 -21.14 -15.81
N TYR A 247 -3.74 -20.17 -16.16
CA TYR A 247 -3.45 -19.75 -17.53
C TYR A 247 -2.26 -20.52 -18.13
#